data_AF-A0A7C5RA65-F1
#
_entry.id   AF-A0A7C5RA65-F1
#
_cell.length_a   1.000
_cell.length_b   1.000
_cell.length_c   1.000
_cell.angle_alpha   90.00
_cell.angle_beta   90.00
_cell.angle_gamma   90.00
#
_symmetry.space_group_name_H-M   'P 1'
#
loop_
_entity.id
_entity.type
_entity.pdbx_description
1 polymer ?
#
loop_
_entity_poly.entity_id
_entity_poly.type
_entity_poly.pdbx_seq_one_letter_code
_entity_poly.pdbx_strand_id
1 'polypeptide(L)'
;MDTIKAQQWLIGIFSVLLIVALLIVAGVEMKRSRSTKPVIEIDKMTQKCINCHTAKGIAVNQIEAWKDSKHAVMGIGCNECHEAKKDDWDAFTCPESDILIGRHPTPKDCAKCHEDEVKEFADSKHAHQFWLLKNADRAVFENPISTRHGCEQCHQIANIWPDGSVGECDACHAKHSFSIAVARQPETCGECHIGPDHPHIEIYLESKHGNIFKAKGKNWDLSYSSKDGKRIPIEAPVCTTCHMD
;
A
#
# COMPACT_ATOMS: atom_id res chain seq x y z
N MET A 1 43.39 -11.39 -49.04
CA MET A 1 42.13 -10.79 -48.55
C MET A 1 42.51 -9.71 -47.55
N ASP A 2 42.06 -8.47 -47.77
CA ASP A 2 42.38 -7.32 -46.90
C ASP A 2 41.91 -7.59 -45.46
N THR A 3 42.86 -7.64 -44.52
CA THR A 3 42.61 -7.88 -43.10
C THR A 3 41.64 -6.86 -42.49
N ILE A 4 41.67 -5.63 -42.99
CA ILE A 4 40.78 -4.53 -42.59
C ILE A 4 39.32 -4.84 -42.98
N LYS A 5 39.07 -5.34 -44.19
CA LYS A 5 37.71 -5.71 -44.63
C LYS A 5 37.16 -6.87 -43.81
N ALA A 6 38.00 -7.86 -43.48
CA ALA A 6 37.59 -8.98 -42.63
C ALA A 6 37.20 -8.52 -41.22
N GLN A 7 37.95 -7.58 -40.63
CA GLN A 7 37.61 -6.99 -39.31
C GLN A 7 36.31 -6.19 -39.35
N GLN A 8 36.08 -5.39 -40.40
CA GLN A 8 34.83 -4.64 -40.57
C GLN A 8 33.61 -5.58 -40.69
N TRP A 9 33.74 -6.69 -41.42
CA TRP A 9 32.69 -7.70 -41.52
C TRP A 9 32.43 -8.40 -40.19
N LEU A 10 33.48 -8.77 -39.45
CA LEU A 10 33.36 -9.36 -38.12
C LEU A 10 32.62 -8.44 -37.14
N ILE A 11 33.00 -7.16 -37.08
CA ILE A 11 32.34 -6.17 -36.21
C ILE A 11 30.88 -5.97 -36.64
N GLY A 12 30.60 -5.92 -37.94
CA GLY A 12 29.23 -5.83 -38.46
C GLY A 12 28.37 -7.02 -38.06
N ILE A 13 28.88 -8.24 -38.21
CA ILE A 13 28.18 -9.47 -37.83
C ILE A 13 27.92 -9.52 -36.32
N PHE A 14 28.93 -9.22 -35.49
CA PHE A 14 28.76 -9.20 -34.03
C PHE A 14 27.78 -8.12 -33.57
N SER A 15 27.78 -6.94 -34.22
CA SER A 15 26.84 -5.87 -33.91
C SER A 15 25.40 -6.25 -34.25
N VAL A 16 25.18 -6.91 -35.40
CA VAL A 16 23.86 -7.43 -35.79
C VAL A 16 23.41 -8.53 -34.83
N LEU A 17 24.30 -9.47 -34.48
CA LEU A 17 23.99 -10.54 -33.52
C LEU A 17 23.62 -9.98 -32.15
N LEU A 18 24.32 -8.94 -31.68
CA LEU A 18 24.00 -8.26 -30.43
C LEU A 18 22.62 -7.59 -30.49
N ILE A 19 22.29 -6.89 -31.57
CA ILE A 19 20.96 -6.26 -31.75
C ILE A 19 19.86 -7.32 -31.76
N VAL A 20 20.06 -8.42 -32.47
CA VAL A 20 19.09 -9.54 -32.50
C VAL A 20 18.90 -10.13 -31.10
N ALA A 21 19.98 -10.35 -30.36
CA ALA A 21 19.90 -10.84 -28.98
C ALA A 21 19.13 -9.87 -28.07
N LEU A 22 19.39 -8.55 -28.18
CA LEU A 22 18.68 -7.53 -27.42
C LEU A 22 17.19 -7.48 -27.77
N LEU A 23 16.82 -7.61 -29.05
CA LEU A 23 15.42 -7.67 -29.47
C LEU A 23 14.70 -8.91 -28.95
N ILE A 24 15.39 -10.06 -28.90
CA ILE A 24 14.84 -11.29 -28.31
C ILE A 24 14.62 -11.11 -26.80
N VAL A 25 15.60 -10.59 -26.07
CA VAL A 25 15.48 -10.32 -24.63
C VAL A 25 14.35 -9.33 -24.36
N ALA A 26 14.27 -8.24 -25.14
CA ALA A 26 13.19 -7.27 -25.04
C ALA A 26 11.82 -7.93 -25.29
N GLY A 27 11.70 -8.80 -26.29
CA GLY A 27 10.46 -9.53 -26.57
C GLY A 27 10.05 -10.50 -25.45
N VAL A 28 11.02 -11.20 -24.86
CA VAL A 28 10.78 -12.11 -23.72
C VAL A 28 10.39 -11.33 -22.47
N GLU A 29 11.11 -10.25 -22.15
CA GLU A 29 10.81 -9.39 -21.01
C GLU A 29 9.46 -8.67 -21.18
N MET A 30 9.14 -8.20 -22.38
CA MET A 30 7.81 -7.65 -22.69
C MET A 30 6.71 -8.68 -22.48
N LYS A 31 6.91 -9.94 -22.91
CA LYS A 31 5.91 -11.00 -22.70
C LYS A 31 5.78 -11.36 -21.21
N ARG A 32 6.88 -11.30 -20.46
CA ARG A 32 6.92 -11.55 -19.01
C ARG A 32 6.30 -10.40 -18.20
N SER A 33 6.46 -9.15 -18.63
CA SER A 33 5.93 -7.97 -17.95
C SER A 33 4.48 -7.64 -18.32
N ARG A 34 3.94 -8.26 -19.37
CA ARG A 34 2.55 -8.09 -19.80
C ARG A 34 1.60 -8.85 -18.86
N SER A 35 1.47 -8.35 -17.64
CA SER A 35 0.28 -8.53 -16.84
C SER A 35 -0.90 -7.93 -17.61
N THR A 36 -1.91 -8.73 -17.93
CA THR A 36 -3.17 -8.22 -18.46
C THR A 36 -3.79 -7.32 -17.40
N LYS A 37 -3.68 -5.99 -17.56
CA LYS A 37 -4.40 -5.06 -16.69
C LYS A 37 -5.90 -5.38 -16.78
N PRO A 38 -6.57 -5.67 -15.66
CA PRO A 38 -8.00 -5.95 -15.66
C PRO A 38 -8.76 -4.76 -16.25
N VAL A 39 -9.83 -5.05 -17.00
CA VAL A 39 -10.74 -4.01 -17.49
C VAL A 39 -11.53 -3.52 -16.27
N ILE A 40 -11.37 -2.25 -15.94
CA ILE A 40 -12.05 -1.60 -14.81
C ILE A 40 -13.32 -0.94 -15.36
N GLU A 41 -14.46 -1.30 -14.80
CA GLU A 41 -15.70 -0.56 -15.04
C GLU A 41 -15.72 0.67 -14.13
N ILE A 42 -15.67 1.86 -14.72
CA ILE A 42 -15.66 3.14 -14.00
C ILE A 42 -17.05 3.75 -14.09
N ASP A 43 -17.67 3.99 -12.93
CA ASP A 43 -18.96 4.66 -12.86
C ASP A 43 -18.84 6.16 -13.24
N LYS A 44 -19.98 6.78 -13.55
CA LYS A 44 -20.02 8.17 -14.02
C LYS A 44 -19.49 9.17 -12.99
N MET A 45 -19.70 8.89 -11.70
CA MET A 45 -19.25 9.75 -10.60
C MET A 45 -17.73 9.68 -10.48
N THR A 46 -17.16 8.47 -10.40
CA THR A 46 -15.69 8.29 -10.37
C THR A 46 -15.01 8.86 -11.61
N GLN A 47 -15.61 8.74 -12.79
CA GLN A 47 -15.07 9.34 -14.00
C GLN A 47 -14.97 10.88 -13.91
N LYS A 48 -15.95 11.55 -13.28
CA LYS A 48 -15.88 13.00 -13.03
C LYS A 48 -14.73 13.34 -12.10
N CYS A 49 -14.56 12.58 -11.01
CA CYS A 49 -13.46 12.75 -10.07
C CYS A 49 -12.11 12.64 -10.79
N ILE A 50 -11.90 11.55 -11.53
CA ILE A 50 -10.67 11.29 -12.29
C ILE A 50 -10.39 12.42 -13.29
N ASN A 51 -11.40 12.84 -14.05
CA ASN A 51 -11.23 13.86 -15.08
C ASN A 51 -10.81 15.20 -14.47
N CYS A 52 -11.48 15.63 -13.39
CA CYS A 52 -11.17 16.89 -12.72
C CYS A 52 -9.77 16.86 -12.09
N HIS A 53 -9.47 15.80 -11.33
CA HIS A 53 -8.17 15.62 -10.68
C HIS A 53 -7.02 15.53 -11.69
N THR A 54 -7.22 14.78 -12.78
CA THR A 54 -6.20 14.67 -13.84
C THR A 54 -5.99 16.00 -14.56
N ALA A 55 -7.09 16.70 -14.93
CA ALA A 55 -7.01 18.00 -15.59
C ALA A 55 -6.29 19.06 -14.74
N LYS A 56 -6.44 19.00 -13.41
CA LYS A 56 -5.81 19.93 -12.47
C LYS A 56 -4.48 19.45 -11.90
N GLY A 57 -4.02 18.24 -12.25
CA GLY A 57 -2.81 17.67 -11.68
C GLY A 57 -2.90 17.33 -10.18
N ILE A 58 -4.12 17.16 -9.64
CA ILE A 58 -4.35 16.88 -8.22
C ILE A 58 -4.35 15.36 -8.02
N ALA A 59 -3.45 14.85 -7.20
CA ALA A 59 -3.42 13.46 -6.79
C ALA A 59 -3.38 12.43 -7.94
N VAL A 60 -2.74 12.77 -9.07
CA VAL A 60 -2.69 11.93 -10.28
C VAL A 60 -2.07 10.56 -9.99
N ASN A 61 -1.01 10.52 -9.20
CA ASN A 61 -0.35 9.25 -8.83
C ASN A 61 -1.24 8.38 -7.93
N GLN A 62 -2.09 9.00 -7.10
CA GLN A 62 -3.04 8.28 -6.26
C GLN A 62 -4.15 7.67 -7.11
N ILE A 63 -4.58 8.35 -8.18
CA ILE A 63 -5.51 7.79 -9.16
C ILE A 63 -4.89 6.58 -9.87
N GLU A 64 -3.63 6.66 -10.29
CA GLU A 64 -2.95 5.51 -10.90
C GLU A 64 -2.80 4.35 -9.92
N ALA A 65 -2.46 4.62 -8.65
CA ALA A 65 -2.41 3.60 -7.61
C ALA A 65 -3.79 2.96 -7.35
N TRP A 66 -4.86 3.75 -7.37
CA TRP A 66 -6.23 3.25 -7.27
C TRP A 66 -6.60 2.36 -8.46
N LYS A 67 -6.26 2.75 -9.70
CA LYS A 67 -6.51 1.93 -10.91
C LYS A 67 -5.87 0.55 -10.80
N ASP A 68 -4.70 0.44 -10.18
CA ASP A 68 -4.02 -0.84 -10.00
C ASP A 68 -4.49 -1.60 -8.73
N SER A 69 -5.44 -1.05 -7.95
CA SER A 69 -5.97 -1.66 -6.73
C SER A 69 -7.05 -2.72 -6.99
N LYS A 70 -7.24 -3.65 -6.03
CA LYS A 70 -8.37 -4.59 -6.06
C LYS A 70 -9.72 -3.87 -5.93
N HIS A 71 -9.77 -2.72 -5.25
CA HIS A 71 -10.98 -1.90 -5.14
C HIS A 71 -11.48 -1.45 -6.51
N ALA A 72 -10.60 -0.90 -7.36
CA ALA A 72 -10.98 -0.52 -8.72
C ALA A 72 -11.48 -1.71 -9.54
N VAL A 73 -10.79 -2.86 -9.45
CA VAL A 73 -11.21 -4.09 -10.16
C VAL A 73 -12.60 -4.57 -9.72
N MET A 74 -12.97 -4.32 -8.46
CA MET A 74 -14.29 -4.66 -7.91
C MET A 74 -15.34 -3.56 -8.12
N GLY A 75 -15.00 -2.50 -8.87
CA GLY A 75 -15.91 -1.38 -9.14
C GLY A 75 -16.10 -0.42 -7.95
N ILE A 76 -15.23 -0.49 -6.94
CA ILE A 76 -15.22 0.46 -5.83
C ILE A 76 -14.45 1.71 -6.28
N GLY A 77 -15.21 2.76 -6.56
CA GLY A 77 -14.75 4.04 -7.05
C GLY A 77 -14.28 5.00 -5.96
N CYS A 78 -14.12 6.28 -6.35
CA CYS A 78 -13.71 7.31 -5.41
C CYS A 78 -14.82 7.62 -4.41
N ASN A 79 -16.06 7.68 -4.90
CA ASN A 79 -17.20 8.14 -4.10
C ASN A 79 -17.60 7.11 -3.04
N GLU A 80 -17.40 5.83 -3.28
CA GLU A 80 -17.75 4.76 -2.34
C GLU A 80 -16.99 4.89 -1.01
N CYS A 81 -15.77 5.45 -1.03
CA CYS A 81 -14.99 5.76 0.17
C CYS A 81 -15.12 7.22 0.62
N HIS A 82 -15.25 8.15 -0.31
CA HIS A 82 -15.30 9.59 -0.04
C HIS A 82 -16.73 10.16 0.00
N GLU A 83 -17.77 9.32 0.09
CA GLU A 83 -19.14 9.79 0.22
C GLU A 83 -19.31 10.49 1.57
N ALA A 84 -19.88 11.70 1.55
CA ALA A 84 -20.24 12.42 2.77
C ALA A 84 -21.59 13.11 2.64
N LYS A 85 -22.22 13.32 3.80
CA LYS A 85 -23.38 14.16 4.02
C LYS A 85 -22.93 15.57 4.42
N LYS A 86 -23.84 16.54 4.28
CA LYS A 86 -23.55 17.96 4.50
C LYS A 86 -23.13 18.27 5.94
N ASP A 87 -23.59 17.47 6.89
CA ASP A 87 -23.35 17.58 8.32
C ASP A 87 -22.19 16.70 8.81
N ASP A 88 -21.55 15.92 7.94
CA ASP A 88 -20.36 15.16 8.32
C ASP A 88 -19.20 16.12 8.64
N TRP A 89 -18.39 15.75 9.63
CA TRP A 89 -17.35 16.62 10.19
C TRP A 89 -16.22 16.91 9.20
N ASP A 90 -16.01 16.02 8.23
CA ASP A 90 -14.99 16.11 7.18
C ASP A 90 -15.57 16.48 5.81
N ALA A 91 -16.87 16.80 5.76
CA ALA A 91 -17.58 17.17 4.54
C ALA A 91 -16.91 18.36 3.84
N PHE A 92 -16.72 18.22 2.54
CA PHE A 92 -16.01 19.17 1.70
C PHE A 92 -16.64 19.23 0.32
N THR A 93 -17.01 20.44 -0.12
CA THR A 93 -17.48 20.66 -1.49
C THR A 93 -16.28 20.93 -2.39
N CYS A 94 -16.12 20.12 -3.44
CA CYS A 94 -15.05 20.25 -4.40
C CYS A 94 -15.08 21.63 -5.08
N PRO A 95 -13.95 22.37 -5.17
CA PRO A 95 -13.93 23.66 -5.84
C PRO A 95 -14.31 23.51 -7.32
N GLU A 96 -15.19 24.38 -7.81
CA GLU A 96 -15.68 24.38 -9.21
C GLU A 96 -16.58 23.18 -9.58
N SER A 97 -17.12 22.48 -8.57
CA SER A 97 -18.20 21.50 -8.77
C SER A 97 -19.13 21.46 -7.55
N ASP A 98 -20.37 21.06 -7.72
CA ASP A 98 -21.30 20.88 -6.59
C ASP A 98 -21.18 19.49 -5.93
N ILE A 99 -20.04 18.83 -6.10
CA ILE A 99 -19.78 17.49 -5.57
C ILE A 99 -19.35 17.64 -4.11
N LEU A 100 -20.10 16.99 -3.21
CA LEU A 100 -19.78 16.89 -1.79
C LEU A 100 -19.07 15.57 -1.52
N ILE A 101 -17.92 15.63 -0.84
CA ILE A 101 -17.13 14.46 -0.45
C ILE A 101 -16.64 14.57 1.00
N GLY A 102 -16.34 13.45 1.62
CA GLY A 102 -15.60 13.35 2.88
C GLY A 102 -14.11 13.36 2.59
N ARG A 103 -13.35 14.23 3.26
CA ARG A 103 -11.89 14.31 3.07
C ARG A 103 -11.14 13.16 3.75
N HIS A 104 -11.74 12.54 4.75
CA HIS A 104 -11.07 11.58 5.62
C HIS A 104 -11.94 10.33 5.79
N PRO A 105 -11.85 9.37 4.86
CA PRO A 105 -12.48 8.06 5.07
C PRO A 105 -11.99 7.45 6.39
N THR A 106 -12.92 7.08 7.26
CA THR A 106 -12.63 6.52 8.59
C THR A 106 -12.83 5.00 8.59
N PRO A 107 -12.47 4.29 9.67
CA PRO A 107 -12.83 2.88 9.82
C PRO A 107 -14.33 2.60 9.66
N LYS A 108 -15.20 3.58 9.94
CA LYS A 108 -16.66 3.43 9.76
C LYS A 108 -17.06 3.35 8.28
N ASP A 109 -16.35 4.06 7.40
CA ASP A 109 -16.54 3.93 5.96
C ASP A 109 -16.04 2.59 5.45
N CYS A 110 -14.90 2.11 5.96
CA CYS A 110 -14.39 0.78 5.66
C CYS A 110 -15.39 -0.31 6.11
N ALA A 111 -15.99 -0.16 7.30
CA ALA A 111 -16.92 -1.11 7.89
C ALA A 111 -18.20 -1.32 7.08
N LYS A 112 -18.54 -0.44 6.12
CA LYS A 112 -19.65 -0.65 5.17
C LYS A 112 -19.47 -1.96 4.38
N CYS A 113 -18.22 -2.36 4.13
CA CYS A 113 -17.85 -3.58 3.41
C CYS A 113 -16.97 -4.54 4.23
N HIS A 114 -16.20 -4.02 5.20
CA HIS A 114 -15.19 -4.73 5.99
C HIS A 114 -15.54 -4.73 7.50
N GLU A 115 -16.78 -5.12 7.83
CA GLU A 115 -17.27 -5.09 9.21
C GLU A 115 -16.42 -5.95 10.15
N ASP A 116 -16.10 -7.18 9.72
CA ASP A 116 -15.32 -8.13 10.51
C ASP A 116 -13.90 -7.60 10.79
N GLU A 117 -13.19 -7.13 9.75
CA GLU A 117 -11.82 -6.63 9.92
C GLU A 117 -11.76 -5.37 10.79
N VAL A 118 -12.73 -4.46 10.65
CA VAL A 118 -12.80 -3.25 11.48
C VAL A 118 -13.09 -3.60 12.93
N LYS A 119 -13.96 -4.58 13.18
CA LYS A 119 -14.26 -5.07 14.52
C LYS A 119 -13.04 -5.75 15.16
N GLU A 120 -12.38 -6.65 14.43
CA GLU A 120 -11.15 -7.31 14.89
C GLU A 120 -10.05 -6.29 15.21
N PHE A 121 -9.90 -5.25 14.38
CA PHE A 121 -8.98 -4.16 14.65
C PHE A 121 -9.34 -3.39 15.93
N ALA A 122 -10.62 -3.02 16.09
CA ALA A 122 -11.10 -2.29 17.27
C ALA A 122 -10.93 -3.08 18.58
N ASP A 123 -11.00 -4.42 18.51
CA ASP A 123 -10.75 -5.33 19.64
C ASP A 123 -9.23 -5.59 19.88
N SER A 124 -8.36 -5.11 18.98
CA SER A 124 -6.92 -5.35 19.03
C SER A 124 -6.17 -4.33 19.91
N LYS A 125 -4.92 -4.68 20.28
CA LYS A 125 -4.01 -3.75 20.97
C LYS A 125 -3.68 -2.49 20.17
N HIS A 126 -3.79 -2.52 18.84
CA HIS A 126 -3.52 -1.36 17.99
C HIS A 126 -4.61 -0.28 18.07
N ALA A 127 -5.82 -0.60 18.57
CA ALA A 127 -6.87 0.38 18.79
C ALA A 127 -6.75 1.11 20.15
N HIS A 128 -5.84 0.68 21.03
CA HIS A 128 -5.63 1.34 22.31
C HIS A 128 -4.80 2.62 22.14
N GLN A 129 -5.32 3.73 22.66
CA GLN A 129 -4.63 5.02 22.62
C GLN A 129 -3.26 4.92 23.28
N PHE A 130 -2.23 5.41 22.59
CA PHE A 130 -0.87 5.49 23.12
C PHE A 130 -0.79 6.18 24.49
N TRP A 131 -1.59 7.23 24.68
CA TRP A 131 -1.66 8.01 25.92
C TRP A 131 -2.22 7.23 27.12
N LEU A 132 -2.91 6.12 26.87
CA LEU A 132 -3.37 5.19 27.90
C LEU A 132 -2.33 4.11 28.23
N LEU A 133 -1.35 3.90 27.35
CA LEU A 133 -0.37 2.81 27.43
C LEU A 133 0.98 3.26 28.02
N LYS A 134 1.37 4.52 27.85
CA LYS A 134 2.50 5.12 28.58
C LYS A 134 2.01 6.32 29.37
N ASN A 135 2.45 6.41 30.63
CA ASN A 135 2.14 7.54 31.50
C ASN A 135 2.41 8.84 30.74
N ALA A 136 1.53 9.83 30.92
CA ALA A 136 1.60 11.16 30.32
C ALA A 136 2.87 11.97 30.73
N ASP A 137 3.89 11.35 31.32
CA ASP A 137 5.09 12.00 31.81
C ASP A 137 5.91 12.62 30.66
N ARG A 138 6.00 11.96 29.50
CA ARG A 138 6.72 12.51 28.33
C ARG A 138 5.96 13.65 27.65
N ALA A 139 4.63 13.59 27.64
CA ALA A 139 3.79 14.66 27.09
C ALA A 139 3.94 15.99 27.86
N VAL A 140 4.38 15.95 29.12
CA VAL A 140 4.65 17.14 29.93
C VAL A 140 5.96 17.82 29.51
N PHE A 141 6.94 17.07 29.01
CA PHE A 141 8.26 17.59 28.65
C PHE A 141 8.45 17.82 27.14
N GLU A 142 7.56 17.28 26.31
CA GLU A 142 7.61 17.46 24.86
C GLU A 142 6.61 18.51 24.37
N ASN A 143 7.06 19.35 23.43
CA ASN A 143 6.15 20.26 22.74
C ASN A 143 5.19 19.42 21.85
N PRO A 144 3.89 19.78 21.78
CA PRO A 144 2.91 19.07 20.95
C PRO A 144 3.34 18.86 19.48
N ILE A 145 4.12 19.77 18.90
CA ILE A 145 4.64 19.62 17.53
C ILE A 145 5.64 18.46 17.45
N SER A 146 6.54 18.35 18.43
CA SER A 146 7.52 17.27 18.52
C SER A 146 6.83 15.92 18.73
N THR A 147 5.84 15.86 19.62
CA THR A 147 5.10 14.63 19.85
C THR A 147 4.31 14.20 18.60
N ARG A 148 3.71 15.16 17.87
CA ARG A 148 3.05 14.90 16.59
C ARG A 148 3.99 14.31 15.54
N HIS A 149 5.19 14.87 15.43
CA HIS A 149 6.15 14.48 14.38
C HIS A 149 7.02 13.27 14.78
N GLY A 150 7.00 12.87 16.05
CA GLY A 150 7.72 11.71 16.57
C GLY A 150 6.79 10.56 16.92
N CYS A 151 6.13 10.63 18.08
CA CYS A 151 5.32 9.54 18.61
C CYS A 151 4.05 9.30 17.79
N GLU A 152 3.32 10.35 17.43
CA GLU A 152 2.03 10.18 16.74
C GLU A 152 2.19 9.61 15.33
N GLN A 153 3.35 9.74 14.68
CA GLN A 153 3.56 9.11 13.37
C GLN A 153 3.38 7.59 13.43
N CYS A 154 3.82 6.95 14.52
CA CYS A 154 3.66 5.52 14.75
C CYS A 154 2.36 5.18 15.50
N HIS A 155 1.90 6.07 16.39
CA HIS A 155 0.78 5.80 17.29
C HIS A 155 -0.59 6.30 16.80
N GLN A 156 -0.65 7.06 15.69
CA GLN A 156 -1.90 7.46 15.06
C GLN A 156 -2.70 6.31 14.45
N ILE A 157 -2.11 5.10 14.40
CA ILE A 157 -2.85 3.87 14.07
C ILE A 157 -4.06 3.66 14.99
N ALA A 158 -4.02 4.21 16.21
CA ALA A 158 -5.12 4.17 17.17
C ALA A 158 -6.05 5.39 17.09
N ASN A 159 -5.97 6.28 16.08
CA ASN A 159 -6.72 7.53 16.09
C ASN A 159 -8.23 7.36 16.39
N ILE A 160 -8.79 8.28 17.19
CA ILE A 160 -10.24 8.38 17.40
C ILE A 160 -10.77 9.46 16.48
N TRP A 161 -11.75 9.10 15.66
CA TRP A 161 -12.40 10.03 14.73
C TRP A 161 -13.66 10.65 15.34
N PRO A 162 -14.08 11.85 14.88
CA PRO A 162 -15.29 12.50 15.38
C PRO A 162 -16.59 11.70 15.18
N ASP A 163 -16.60 10.73 14.25
CA ASP A 163 -17.72 9.82 14.03
C ASP A 163 -17.80 8.64 15.04
N GLY A 164 -16.86 8.62 16.00
CA GLY A 164 -16.73 7.64 17.07
C GLY A 164 -15.93 6.39 16.70
N SER A 165 -15.46 6.26 15.46
CA SER A 165 -14.63 5.14 15.04
C SER A 165 -13.19 5.28 15.54
N VAL A 166 -12.50 4.14 15.70
CA VAL A 166 -11.13 4.07 16.19
C VAL A 166 -10.29 3.29 15.18
N GLY A 167 -9.17 3.86 14.77
CA GLY A 167 -8.20 3.24 13.89
C GLY A 167 -7.80 4.08 12.69
N GLU A 168 -6.68 3.71 12.09
CA GLU A 168 -6.26 4.17 10.76
C GLU A 168 -6.04 2.96 9.86
N CYS A 169 -7.02 2.66 9.00
CA CYS A 169 -7.03 1.43 8.20
C CYS A 169 -6.00 1.42 7.07
N ASP A 170 -5.39 2.56 6.74
CA ASP A 170 -4.36 2.64 5.71
C ASP A 170 -2.92 2.58 6.25
N ALA A 171 -2.74 2.36 7.55
CA ALA A 171 -1.41 2.27 8.18
C ALA A 171 -0.57 1.11 7.61
N CYS A 172 -1.19 -0.03 7.27
CA CYS A 172 -0.45 -1.21 6.77
C CYS A 172 -0.57 -1.38 5.24
N HIS A 173 -1.78 -1.29 4.70
CA HIS A 173 -2.02 -1.34 3.25
C HIS A 173 -2.42 0.06 2.75
N ALA A 174 -1.40 0.89 2.55
CA ALA A 174 -1.55 2.31 2.26
C ALA A 174 -2.48 2.62 1.09
N LYS A 175 -3.26 3.70 1.28
CA LYS A 175 -4.06 4.31 0.22
C LYS A 175 -3.15 4.80 -0.92
N HIS A 176 -3.55 4.73 -2.18
CA HIS A 176 -4.84 4.26 -2.70
C HIS A 176 -4.73 2.87 -3.37
N SER A 177 -3.61 2.18 -3.20
CA SER A 177 -3.43 0.83 -3.76
C SER A 177 -4.10 -0.25 -2.90
N PHE A 178 -4.20 -0.02 -1.58
CA PHE A 178 -4.77 -0.95 -0.59
C PHE A 178 -4.25 -2.39 -0.77
N SER A 179 -2.96 -2.52 -1.05
CA SER A 179 -2.35 -3.80 -1.41
C SER A 179 -2.07 -4.65 -0.17
N ILE A 180 -2.73 -5.81 -0.07
CA ILE A 180 -2.43 -6.84 0.93
C ILE A 180 -0.96 -7.29 0.82
N ALA A 181 -0.42 -7.37 -0.40
CA ALA A 181 0.97 -7.74 -0.61
C ALA A 181 1.95 -6.70 -0.06
N VAL A 182 1.55 -5.42 0.03
CA VAL A 182 2.31 -4.38 0.73
C VAL A 182 2.15 -4.55 2.23
N ALA A 183 0.93 -4.73 2.75
CA ALA A 183 0.71 -4.94 4.20
C ALA A 183 1.48 -6.14 4.78
N ARG A 184 1.71 -7.18 3.97
CA ARG A 184 2.48 -8.36 4.36
C ARG A 184 4.01 -8.20 4.21
N GLN A 185 4.50 -7.06 3.71
CA GLN A 185 5.93 -6.78 3.71
C GLN A 185 6.38 -6.54 5.16
N PRO A 186 7.48 -7.16 5.62
CA PRO A 186 8.07 -6.87 6.92
C PRO A 186 8.37 -5.38 7.12
N GLU A 187 8.76 -4.69 6.05
CA GLU A 187 9.07 -3.26 6.03
C GLU A 187 7.88 -2.38 6.42
N THR A 188 6.64 -2.78 6.10
CA THR A 188 5.43 -2.06 6.54
C THR A 188 5.31 -2.04 8.06
N CYS A 189 5.60 -3.17 8.71
CA CYS A 189 5.61 -3.23 10.18
C CYS A 189 6.80 -2.44 10.74
N GLY A 190 7.93 -2.47 10.03
CA GLY A 190 9.18 -1.81 10.40
C GLY A 190 9.15 -0.28 10.34
N GLU A 191 8.09 0.33 9.84
CA GLU A 191 7.88 1.78 9.97
C GLU A 191 7.72 2.18 11.44
N CYS A 192 7.07 1.33 12.25
CA CYS A 192 6.79 1.60 13.66
C CYS A 192 7.52 0.63 14.61
N HIS A 193 7.67 -0.63 14.22
CA HIS A 193 8.31 -1.67 15.05
C HIS A 193 9.82 -1.74 14.81
N ILE A 194 10.49 -0.67 15.19
CA ILE A 194 11.90 -0.40 14.93
C ILE A 194 12.56 0.25 16.15
N GLY A 195 13.89 0.22 16.18
CA GLY A 195 14.64 1.06 17.10
C GLY A 195 14.76 0.48 18.51
N PRO A 196 15.29 1.27 19.45
CA PRO A 196 15.87 0.74 20.68
C PRO A 196 14.88 0.16 21.70
N ASP A 197 13.60 0.56 21.65
CA ASP A 197 12.59 0.14 22.62
C ASP A 197 11.77 -1.08 22.20
N HIS A 198 11.69 -1.37 20.90
CA HIS A 198 11.13 -2.61 20.37
C HIS A 198 11.67 -2.90 18.95
N PRO A 199 12.92 -3.43 18.84
CA PRO A 199 13.62 -3.61 17.57
C PRO A 199 13.14 -4.85 16.79
N HIS A 200 11.83 -4.97 16.55
CA HIS A 200 11.26 -6.18 15.95
C HIS A 200 11.70 -6.36 14.50
N ILE A 201 11.79 -5.27 13.71
CA ILE A 201 12.24 -5.37 12.32
C ILE A 201 13.72 -5.78 12.24
N GLU A 202 14.58 -5.23 13.11
CA GLU A 202 16.00 -5.61 13.16
C GLU A 202 16.15 -7.08 13.56
N ILE A 203 15.41 -7.54 14.57
CA ILE A 203 15.38 -8.95 14.97
C ILE A 203 14.92 -9.84 13.82
N TYR A 204 13.85 -9.45 13.11
CA TYR A 204 13.33 -10.20 11.97
C TYR A 204 14.37 -10.30 10.85
N LEU A 205 14.97 -9.17 10.45
CA LEU A 205 15.91 -9.11 9.33
C LEU A 205 17.18 -9.94 9.59
N GLU A 206 17.65 -10.00 10.84
CA GLU A 206 18.81 -10.82 11.23
C GLU A 206 18.46 -12.31 11.45
N SER A 207 17.18 -12.64 11.61
CA SER A 207 16.72 -14.02 11.81
C SER A 207 16.86 -14.89 10.56
N LYS A 208 16.76 -16.22 10.72
CA LYS A 208 16.69 -17.12 9.56
C LYS A 208 15.44 -16.89 8.70
N HIS A 209 14.32 -16.49 9.29
CA HIS A 209 13.10 -16.17 8.55
C HIS A 209 13.32 -14.96 7.62
N GLY A 210 13.84 -13.85 8.17
CA GLY A 210 14.15 -12.65 7.38
C GLY A 210 15.23 -12.88 6.33
N ASN A 211 16.26 -13.68 6.64
CA ASN A 211 17.29 -14.07 5.66
C ASN A 211 16.70 -14.82 4.45
N ILE A 212 15.79 -15.78 4.69
CA ILE A 212 15.12 -16.53 3.61
C ILE A 212 14.18 -15.61 2.83
N PHE A 213 13.39 -14.77 3.52
CA PHE A 213 12.51 -13.80 2.87
C PHE A 213 13.30 -12.81 1.99
N LYS A 214 14.40 -12.26 2.48
CA LYS A 214 15.28 -11.38 1.68
C LYS A 214 15.85 -12.08 0.45
N ALA A 215 16.19 -13.36 0.57
CA ALA A 215 16.77 -14.14 -0.53
C ALA A 215 15.73 -14.60 -1.57
N LYS A 216 14.50 -14.93 -1.14
CA LYS A 216 13.51 -15.64 -1.98
C LYS A 216 12.17 -14.93 -2.12
N GLY A 217 11.84 -14.01 -1.21
CA GLY A 217 10.51 -13.38 -1.05
C GLY A 217 10.01 -12.65 -2.28
N LYS A 218 10.91 -12.14 -3.13
CA LYS A 218 10.54 -11.53 -4.42
C LYS A 218 9.77 -12.48 -5.35
N ASN A 219 9.97 -13.79 -5.21
CA ASN A 219 9.30 -14.81 -6.01
C ASN A 219 8.01 -15.33 -5.37
N TRP A 220 7.64 -14.82 -4.20
CA TRP A 220 6.44 -15.22 -3.49
C TRP A 220 5.28 -14.28 -3.81
N ASP A 221 4.09 -14.84 -3.95
CA ASP A 221 2.87 -14.04 -3.97
C ASP A 221 2.47 -13.75 -2.54
N LEU A 222 2.60 -12.50 -2.08
CA LEU A 222 2.16 -12.05 -0.75
C LEU A 222 0.70 -11.60 -0.71
N SER A 223 -0.02 -11.65 -1.84
CA SER A 223 -1.43 -11.29 -1.93
C SER A 223 -2.39 -12.45 -1.61
N TYR A 224 -1.86 -13.58 -1.11
CA TYR A 224 -2.59 -14.80 -0.79
C TYR A 224 -3.74 -14.58 0.22
N SER A 225 -4.70 -15.50 0.27
CA SER A 225 -5.74 -15.53 1.31
C SER A 225 -5.37 -16.56 2.39
N SER A 226 -5.50 -16.18 3.66
CA SER A 226 -5.39 -17.06 4.83
C SER A 226 -6.76 -17.55 5.34
N LYS A 227 -7.87 -16.91 4.91
CA LYS A 227 -9.23 -17.19 5.41
C LYS A 227 -9.72 -18.63 5.20
N ASP A 228 -9.21 -19.34 4.20
CA ASP A 228 -9.68 -20.69 3.86
C ASP A 228 -8.99 -21.79 4.68
N GLY A 229 -8.14 -21.45 5.66
CA GLY A 229 -7.33 -22.42 6.40
C GLY A 229 -6.33 -23.20 5.52
N LYS A 230 -6.11 -22.73 4.29
CA LYS A 230 -5.14 -23.31 3.35
C LYS A 230 -3.73 -23.05 3.85
N ARG A 231 -2.83 -23.97 3.51
CA ARG A 231 -1.41 -23.80 3.79
C ARG A 231 -0.92 -22.49 3.17
N ILE A 232 -0.28 -21.66 3.99
CA ILE A 232 0.32 -20.39 3.57
C ILE A 232 1.41 -20.66 2.52
N PRO A 233 1.34 -20.04 1.32
CA PRO A 233 2.16 -20.41 0.16
C PRO A 233 3.54 -19.75 0.15
N ILE A 234 4.17 -19.56 1.32
CA ILE A 234 5.52 -18.98 1.45
C ILE A 234 6.44 -19.92 2.25
N GLU A 235 7.74 -19.87 1.95
CA GLU A 235 8.71 -20.81 2.55
C GLU A 235 9.17 -20.38 3.96
N ALA A 236 9.15 -19.08 4.25
CA ALA A 236 9.47 -18.54 5.56
C ALA A 236 8.39 -17.54 5.99
N PRO A 237 8.03 -17.50 7.29
CA PRO A 237 7.02 -16.59 7.79
C PRO A 237 7.48 -15.14 7.70
N VAL A 238 6.53 -14.24 7.45
CA VAL A 238 6.67 -12.79 7.66
C VAL A 238 5.94 -12.39 8.95
N CYS A 239 5.95 -11.10 9.30
CA CYS A 239 5.31 -10.59 10.51
C CYS A 239 3.83 -11.04 10.61
N THR A 240 3.05 -10.81 9.56
CA THR A 240 1.62 -11.12 9.52
C THR A 240 1.33 -12.63 9.58
N THR A 241 2.21 -13.47 9.03
CA THR A 241 2.09 -14.94 9.11
C THR A 241 2.09 -15.46 10.54
N CYS A 242 2.77 -14.79 11.46
CA CYS A 242 2.83 -15.20 12.86
C CYS A 242 1.83 -14.45 13.75
N HIS A 243 1.42 -13.25 13.35
CA HIS A 243 0.65 -12.34 14.21
C HIS A 243 -0.78 -12.09 13.76
N MET A 244 -1.17 -12.51 12.55
CA MET A 244 -2.46 -12.18 11.94
C MET A 244 -3.11 -13.30 11.12
N ASP A 245 -2.34 -14.19 10.50
CA ASP A 245 -2.86 -15.31 9.67
C ASP A 245 -3.24 -16.57 10.49
#